data_AF-A0A2T1FZS1-F1
#
_entry.id   AF-A0A2T1FZS1-F1
#
_cell.length_a   1.000
_cell.length_b   1.000
_cell.length_c   1.000
_cell.angle_alpha   90.00
_cell.angle_beta   90.00
_cell.angle_gamma   90.00
#
_symmetry.space_group_name_H-M   'P 1'
#
loop_
_entity.id
_entity.type
_entity.pdbx_description
1 polymer ?
#
loop_
_entity_poly.entity_id
_entity_poly.type
_entity_poly.pdbx_seq_one_letter_code
_entity_poly.pdbx_strand_id
1 'polypeptide(L)'
;MSGIAIGLFFGLGFILSLVGGIWGLVQAFQEDIVWGLLYLIVPFAFLVFYAKKWSNLKIRKTFLIQCAGLFMFLLGGIITMVSYGAEFAKLAQSGTITVQSGSSEQSPSSFPSDFSTSSSPTPEESPASESSPQLSPAPISEPTSGTVGQQGDFKQLMKLGYAYYGQGEYQTALINFNRALQVRPGNAYAIKAVDNTKKAIVQAKAK
;
A
#
# COMPACT_ATOMS: atom_id res chain seq x y z
N MET A 1 15.88 -1.64 -33.21
CA MET A 1 15.73 -0.94 -31.93
C MET A 1 16.58 -1.68 -30.91
N SER A 2 17.43 -1.00 -30.14
CA SER A 2 18.34 -1.65 -29.17
C SER A 2 17.54 -2.51 -28.17
N GLY A 3 17.97 -3.74 -27.89
CA GLY A 3 17.29 -4.65 -26.96
C GLY A 3 17.10 -4.06 -25.55
N ILE A 4 17.93 -3.09 -25.18
CA ILE A 4 17.82 -2.32 -23.94
C ILE A 4 16.52 -1.50 -23.92
N ALA A 5 16.13 -0.90 -25.03
CA ALA A 5 14.91 -0.11 -25.12
C ALA A 5 13.66 -0.98 -24.88
N ILE A 6 13.67 -2.20 -25.38
CA ILE A 6 12.54 -3.14 -25.24
C ILE A 6 12.44 -3.69 -23.82
N GLY A 7 13.59 -3.99 -23.18
CA GLY A 7 13.64 -4.34 -21.77
C GLY A 7 13.05 -3.24 -20.88
N LEU A 8 13.32 -1.97 -21.20
CA LEU A 8 12.74 -0.83 -20.49
C LEU A 8 11.22 -0.73 -20.65
N PHE A 9 10.68 -0.91 -21.85
CA PHE A 9 9.22 -0.90 -22.06
C PHE A 9 8.52 -2.06 -21.35
N PHE A 10 9.14 -3.25 -21.34
CA PHE A 10 8.60 -4.41 -20.65
C PHE A 10 8.62 -4.23 -19.13
N GLY A 11 9.73 -3.72 -18.59
CA GLY A 11 9.84 -3.37 -17.17
C GLY A 11 8.85 -2.28 -16.76
N LEU A 12 8.66 -1.26 -17.60
CA LEU A 12 7.70 -0.18 -17.34
C LEU A 12 6.26 -0.69 -17.33
N GLY A 13 5.89 -1.57 -18.27
CA GLY A 13 4.58 -2.22 -18.31
C GLY A 13 4.34 -3.12 -17.10
N PHE A 14 5.36 -3.85 -16.65
CA PHE A 14 5.29 -4.68 -15.44
C PHE A 14 5.10 -3.83 -14.17
N ILE A 15 5.84 -2.73 -14.05
CA ILE A 15 5.69 -1.78 -12.93
C ILE A 15 4.28 -1.16 -12.93
N LEU A 16 3.77 -0.75 -14.09
CA LEU A 16 2.39 -0.24 -14.19
C LEU A 16 1.35 -1.28 -13.78
N SER A 17 1.54 -2.55 -14.13
CA SER A 17 0.67 -3.65 -13.72
C SER A 17 0.67 -3.85 -12.21
N LEU A 18 1.85 -3.78 -11.56
CA LEU A 18 1.98 -3.85 -10.10
C LEU A 18 1.31 -2.67 -9.42
N VAL A 19 1.53 -1.45 -9.90
CA VAL A 19 0.91 -0.24 -9.32
C VAL A 19 -0.62 -0.31 -9.40
N GLY A 20 -1.16 -0.71 -10.55
CA GLY A 20 -2.60 -0.93 -10.69
C GLY A 20 -3.10 -2.04 -9.78
N GLY A 21 -2.35 -3.14 -9.65
CA GLY A 21 -2.71 -4.28 -8.81
C GLY A 21 -2.77 -3.91 -7.33
N ILE A 22 -1.78 -3.15 -6.86
CA ILE A 22 -1.71 -2.63 -5.49
C ILE A 22 -2.85 -1.63 -5.25
N TRP A 23 -3.14 -0.74 -6.20
CA TRP A 23 -4.27 0.19 -6.09
C TRP A 23 -5.62 -0.54 -6.03
N GLY A 24 -5.81 -1.58 -6.84
CA GLY A 24 -7.00 -2.44 -6.80
C GLY A 24 -7.14 -3.20 -5.48
N LEU A 25 -6.03 -3.70 -4.93
CA LEU A 25 -5.99 -4.34 -3.62
C LEU A 25 -6.38 -3.38 -2.50
N VAL A 26 -5.87 -2.14 -2.54
CA VAL A 26 -6.25 -1.10 -1.57
C VAL A 26 -7.74 -0.78 -1.67
N GLN A 27 -8.30 -0.67 -2.88
CA GLN A 27 -9.75 -0.49 -3.03
C GLN A 27 -10.56 -1.67 -2.47
N ALA A 28 -10.09 -2.91 -2.64
CA ALA A 28 -10.75 -4.08 -2.07
C ALA A 28 -10.82 -3.99 -0.54
N PHE A 29 -9.74 -3.59 0.14
CA PHE A 29 -9.72 -3.38 1.58
C PHE A 29 -10.56 -2.18 2.05
N GLN A 30 -10.64 -1.11 1.26
CA GLN A 30 -11.46 0.05 1.60
C GLN A 30 -12.97 -0.23 1.56
N GLU A 31 -13.39 -1.15 0.68
CA GLU A 31 -14.79 -1.51 0.52
C GLU A 31 -15.21 -2.60 1.51
N ASP A 32 -14.43 -3.67 1.63
CA ASP A 32 -14.72 -4.82 2.49
C ASP A 32 -13.43 -5.57 2.86
N ILE A 33 -13.11 -5.66 4.15
CA ILE A 33 -11.90 -6.34 4.65
C ILE A 33 -11.82 -7.80 4.19
N VAL A 34 -12.97 -8.49 4.13
CA VAL A 34 -13.06 -9.88 3.68
C VAL A 34 -12.63 -10.02 2.21
N TRP A 35 -13.01 -9.06 1.37
CA TRP A 35 -12.62 -9.07 -0.05
C TRP A 35 -11.15 -8.73 -0.23
N GLY A 36 -10.59 -7.80 0.56
CA GLY A 36 -9.16 -7.54 0.58
C GLY A 36 -8.32 -8.75 1.00
N LEU A 37 -8.76 -9.48 2.02
CA LEU A 37 -8.09 -10.69 2.50
C LEU A 37 -8.19 -11.83 1.47
N LEU A 38 -9.37 -12.02 0.87
CA LEU A 38 -9.58 -13.01 -0.18
C LEU A 38 -8.70 -12.74 -1.41
N TYR A 39 -8.49 -11.47 -1.75
CA TYR A 39 -7.59 -11.03 -2.82
C TYR A 39 -6.13 -11.46 -2.61
N LEU A 40 -5.71 -11.57 -1.34
CA LEU A 40 -4.33 -11.90 -0.95
C LEU A 40 -4.09 -13.41 -0.87
N ILE A 41 -5.12 -14.17 -0.45
CA ILE A 41 -5.03 -15.61 -0.19
C ILE A 41 -5.41 -16.43 -1.42
N VAL A 42 -6.40 -15.97 -2.18
CA VAL A 42 -7.00 -16.75 -3.26
C VAL A 42 -6.62 -16.12 -4.61
N PRO A 43 -5.78 -16.80 -5.42
CA PRO A 43 -5.54 -16.35 -6.78
C PRO A 43 -6.87 -16.30 -7.52
N PHE A 44 -7.06 -15.30 -8.38
CA PHE A 44 -8.31 -15.05 -9.12
C PHE A 44 -9.51 -14.55 -8.30
N ALA A 45 -9.42 -14.38 -6.98
CA ALA A 45 -10.49 -13.74 -6.19
C ALA A 45 -10.84 -12.34 -6.70
N PHE A 46 -9.87 -11.64 -7.28
CA PHE A 46 -10.09 -10.37 -7.95
C PHE A 46 -11.15 -10.46 -9.06
N LEU A 47 -11.19 -11.53 -9.85
CA LEU A 47 -12.18 -11.69 -10.93
C LEU A 47 -13.59 -11.77 -10.36
N VAL A 48 -13.77 -12.52 -9.27
CA VAL A 48 -15.07 -12.65 -8.59
C VAL A 48 -15.48 -11.31 -7.96
N PHE A 49 -14.55 -10.60 -7.34
CA PHE A 49 -14.78 -9.27 -6.79
C PHE A 49 -15.25 -8.29 -7.87
N TYR A 50 -14.55 -8.23 -9.01
CA TYR A 50 -14.93 -7.37 -10.13
C TYR A 50 -16.26 -7.76 -10.77
N ALA A 51 -16.55 -9.06 -10.90
CA ALA A 51 -17.83 -9.54 -11.40
C ALA A 51 -18.99 -9.16 -10.46
N LYS A 52 -18.81 -9.32 -9.15
CA LYS A 52 -19.84 -9.00 -8.14
C LYS A 52 -20.06 -7.50 -7.97
N LYS A 53 -18.99 -6.70 -8.00
CA LYS A 53 -19.05 -5.23 -7.85
C LYS A 53 -19.14 -4.49 -9.20
N TRP A 54 -19.46 -5.18 -10.29
CA TRP A 54 -19.53 -4.62 -11.65
C TRP A 54 -20.50 -3.44 -11.81
N SER A 55 -21.51 -3.34 -10.93
CA SER A 55 -22.47 -2.24 -10.89
C SER A 55 -21.84 -0.90 -10.47
N ASN A 56 -20.70 -0.92 -9.77
CA ASN A 56 -20.02 0.30 -9.32
C ASN A 56 -19.21 0.93 -10.46
N LEU A 57 -19.63 2.13 -10.90
CA LEU A 57 -19.00 2.84 -12.02
C LEU A 57 -17.50 3.11 -11.82
N LYS A 58 -17.05 3.32 -10.58
CA LYS A 58 -15.62 3.51 -10.24
C LYS A 58 -14.78 2.24 -10.40
N ILE A 59 -15.33 1.11 -9.96
CA ILE A 59 -14.66 -0.20 -9.99
C ILE A 59 -14.55 -0.67 -11.44
N ARG A 60 -15.62 -0.52 -12.24
CA ARG A 60 -15.63 -0.85 -13.66
C ARG A 60 -14.59 -0.05 -14.46
N LYS A 61 -14.46 1.26 -14.20
CA LYS A 61 -13.47 2.10 -14.89
C LYS A 61 -12.03 1.68 -14.56
N THR A 62 -11.75 1.41 -13.29
CA THR A 62 -10.43 0.96 -12.83
C THR A 62 -10.07 -0.40 -13.44
N PHE A 63 -11.04 -1.33 -13.46
CA PHE A 63 -10.89 -2.64 -14.09
C PHE A 63 -10.62 -2.56 -15.59
N LEU A 64 -11.34 -1.69 -16.31
CA LEU A 64 -11.14 -1.49 -17.75
C LEU A 64 -9.75 -0.95 -18.08
N ILE A 65 -9.24 -0.02 -17.27
CA ILE A 65 -7.87 0.50 -17.42
C ILE A 65 -6.84 -0.60 -17.18
N GLN A 66 -7.08 -1.46 -16.19
CA GLN A 66 -6.19 -2.58 -15.88
C GLN A 66 -6.21 -3.67 -16.96
N CYS A 67 -7.40 -4.01 -17.49
CA CYS A 67 -7.53 -4.90 -18.64
C CYS A 67 -6.90 -4.31 -19.90
N ALA A 68 -7.05 -3.01 -20.15
CA ALA A 68 -6.41 -2.33 -21.27
C ALA A 68 -4.87 -2.36 -21.17
N GLY A 69 -4.33 -2.12 -19.97
CA GLY A 69 -2.89 -2.23 -19.71
C GLY A 69 -2.36 -3.65 -19.86
N LEU A 70 -3.08 -4.66 -19.34
CA LEU A 70 -2.72 -6.07 -19.49
C LEU A 70 -2.77 -6.52 -20.96
N PHE A 71 -3.77 -6.04 -21.70
CA PHE A 71 -3.90 -6.29 -23.13
C PHE A 71 -2.73 -5.67 -23.90
N MET A 72 -2.36 -4.43 -23.60
CA MET A 72 -1.19 -3.77 -24.20
C MET A 72 0.11 -4.51 -23.89
N PHE A 73 0.28 -5.00 -22.65
CA PHE A 73 1.44 -5.79 -22.23
C PHE A 73 1.52 -7.14 -22.98
N LEU A 74 0.41 -7.87 -23.08
CA LEU A 74 0.35 -9.11 -23.84
C LEU A 74 0.61 -8.89 -25.33
N LEU A 75 0.04 -7.84 -25.92
CA LEU A 75 0.22 -7.53 -27.33
C LEU A 75 1.66 -7.12 -27.63
N GLY A 76 2.25 -6.28 -26.78
CA GLY A 76 3.68 -5.93 -26.86
C GLY A 76 4.59 -7.15 -26.65
N GLY A 77 4.23 -8.03 -25.71
CA GLY A 77 4.92 -9.29 -25.46
C GLY A 77 4.88 -10.23 -26.67
N ILE A 78 3.72 -10.40 -27.32
CA ILE A 78 3.57 -11.24 -28.51
C ILE A 78 4.35 -10.66 -29.69
N ILE A 79 4.28 -9.35 -29.95
CA ILE A 79 5.06 -8.70 -31.03
C ILE A 79 6.56 -8.86 -30.79
N THR A 80 6.99 -8.73 -29.53
CA THR A 80 8.38 -8.97 -29.12
C THR A 80 8.75 -10.44 -29.28
N MET A 81 7.89 -11.38 -28.89
CA MET A 81 8.14 -12.81 -29.01
C MET A 81 8.17 -13.28 -30.47
N VAL A 82 7.38 -12.66 -31.36
CA VAL A 82 7.42 -12.94 -32.80
C VAL A 82 8.67 -12.31 -33.45
N SER A 83 9.05 -11.08 -33.09
CA SER A 83 10.25 -10.42 -33.65
C SER A 83 11.56 -11.01 -33.15
N TYR A 84 11.65 -11.38 -31.87
CA TYR A 84 12.87 -11.88 -31.24
C TYR A 84 12.88 -13.41 -31.08
N GLY A 85 11.73 -14.07 -31.09
CA GLY A 85 11.63 -15.53 -31.06
C GLY A 85 12.06 -16.18 -32.36
N ALA A 86 11.97 -15.49 -33.51
CA ALA A 86 12.54 -15.96 -34.77
C ALA A 86 14.07 -16.07 -34.70
N GLU A 87 14.74 -15.15 -33.98
CA GLU A 87 16.19 -15.17 -33.76
C GLU A 87 16.59 -16.22 -32.71
N PHE A 88 15.81 -16.38 -31.63
CA PHE A 88 16.02 -17.44 -30.64
C PHE A 88 15.78 -18.85 -31.20
N ALA A 89 14.81 -19.02 -32.12
CA ALA A 89 14.58 -20.29 -32.82
C ALA A 89 15.75 -20.64 -33.75
N LYS A 90 16.39 -19.64 -34.39
CA LYS A 90 17.62 -19.84 -35.16
C LYS A 90 18.82 -20.18 -34.28
N LEU A 91 18.98 -19.53 -33.11
CA LEU A 91 20.05 -19.89 -32.16
C LEU A 91 19.84 -21.27 -31.53
N ALA A 92 18.59 -21.66 -31.26
CA ALA A 92 18.27 -22.99 -30.72
C ALA A 92 18.53 -24.12 -31.74
N GLN A 93 18.40 -23.84 -33.05
CA GLN A 93 18.82 -24.75 -34.12
C GLN A 93 20.34 -24.75 -34.36
N SER A 94 21.03 -23.67 -33.99
CA SER A 94 22.49 -23.51 -34.07
C SER A 94 23.22 -24.10 -32.85
N GLY A 95 22.60 -25.03 -32.11
CA GLY A 95 23.21 -25.76 -30.99
C GLY A 95 24.33 -26.71 -31.43
N THR A 96 25.41 -26.17 -31.99
CA THR A 96 26.72 -26.84 -32.02
C THR A 96 27.50 -26.30 -30.83
N ILE A 97 27.29 -26.90 -29.65
CA ILE A 97 28.20 -26.73 -28.53
C ILE A 97 29.49 -27.46 -28.92
N THR A 98 30.46 -26.74 -29.48
CA THR A 98 31.82 -27.25 -29.60
C THR A 98 32.40 -27.32 -28.19
N VAL A 99 32.28 -28.48 -27.56
CA VAL A 99 32.96 -28.78 -26.29
C VAL A 99 34.45 -28.82 -26.59
N GLN A 100 35.13 -27.70 -26.33
CA GLN A 100 36.58 -27.67 -26.33
C GLN A 100 37.06 -28.30 -25.03
N SER A 101 37.28 -29.61 -25.11
CA SER A 101 37.98 -30.38 -24.10
C SER A 101 39.42 -29.85 -24.02
N GLY A 102 39.75 -29.22 -22.90
CA GLY A 102 41.07 -28.74 -22.54
C GLY A 102 41.34 -29.10 -21.08
N SER A 103 41.69 -30.37 -20.85
CA SER A 103 42.58 -30.79 -19.75
C SER A 103 43.89 -29.97 -19.83
N SER A 104 44.55 -29.52 -18.77
CA SER A 104 44.82 -30.19 -17.51
C SER A 104 45.37 -29.20 -16.45
N GLU A 105 45.23 -29.60 -15.18
CA GLU A 105 46.15 -29.35 -14.06
C GLU A 105 46.26 -27.93 -13.47
N GLN A 106 45.70 -27.74 -12.26
CA GLN A 106 46.51 -27.66 -11.03
C GLN A 106 45.64 -27.64 -9.76
N SER A 107 45.91 -28.57 -8.86
CA SER A 107 45.62 -28.53 -7.41
C SER A 107 46.93 -28.94 -6.72
N PRO A 108 47.16 -28.72 -5.40
CA PRO A 108 46.33 -28.06 -4.38
C PRO A 108 47.17 -27.10 -3.49
N SER A 109 46.62 -26.71 -2.34
CA SER A 109 47.30 -26.21 -1.13
C SER A 109 47.50 -24.69 -0.99
N SER A 110 46.72 -24.09 -0.08
CA SER A 110 47.18 -23.24 1.02
C SER A 110 45.97 -22.78 1.84
N PHE A 111 45.59 -23.59 2.83
CA PHE A 111 44.88 -23.07 4.00
C PHE A 111 45.92 -22.49 4.95
N PRO A 112 45.71 -21.28 5.49
CA PRO A 112 46.21 -20.93 6.81
C PRO A 112 45.08 -21.12 7.81
N SER A 113 45.27 -22.12 8.67
CA SER A 113 44.58 -22.29 9.93
C SER A 113 45.44 -21.67 11.03
N ASP A 114 45.12 -20.44 11.44
CA ASP A 114 45.58 -19.82 12.68
C ASP A 114 44.32 -19.21 13.34
N PHE A 115 43.71 -19.88 14.32
CA PHE A 115 44.09 -20.00 15.73
C PHE A 115 43.80 -18.74 16.56
N SER A 116 42.72 -18.87 17.35
CA SER A 116 42.48 -18.24 18.67
C SER A 116 42.15 -16.73 18.68
N THR A 117 41.20 -16.22 19.47
CA THR A 117 40.82 -16.63 20.83
C THR A 117 39.47 -16.00 21.21
N SER A 118 38.69 -16.79 21.94
CA SER A 118 37.61 -16.43 22.88
C SER A 118 37.50 -14.96 23.32
N SER A 119 36.27 -14.40 23.29
CA SER A 119 35.63 -13.74 24.45
C SER A 119 34.19 -13.30 24.10
N SER A 120 33.21 -13.98 24.68
CA SER A 120 31.95 -13.41 25.18
C SER A 120 31.82 -13.93 26.61
N PRO A 121 31.03 -13.35 27.53
CA PRO A 121 30.02 -12.31 27.39
C PRO A 121 30.27 -11.14 28.38
N THR A 122 29.39 -10.15 28.46
CA THR A 122 28.74 -9.73 29.74
C THR A 122 27.74 -8.58 29.48
N PRO A 123 26.51 -8.70 30.02
CA PRO A 123 25.50 -7.65 30.14
C PRO A 123 25.66 -6.84 31.44
N GLU A 124 25.32 -5.55 31.42
CA GLU A 124 25.08 -4.71 32.61
C GLU A 124 24.20 -3.54 32.11
N GLU A 125 22.90 -3.54 32.35
CA GLU A 125 22.19 -3.20 33.60
C GLU A 125 22.10 -1.68 33.88
N SER A 126 20.85 -1.25 34.09
CA SER A 126 20.32 0.06 34.51
C SER A 126 20.97 0.57 35.83
N PRO A 127 20.72 1.79 36.40
CA PRO A 127 19.38 2.37 36.63
C PRO A 127 19.24 3.92 36.76
N ALA A 128 17.97 4.34 36.78
CA ALA A 128 17.30 5.37 37.58
C ALA A 128 17.99 6.71 37.96
N SER A 129 17.22 7.81 37.80
CA SER A 129 17.09 8.85 38.83
C SER A 129 15.74 9.56 38.73
N GLU A 130 14.88 9.24 39.70
CA GLU A 130 13.75 10.03 40.16
C GLU A 130 14.20 11.39 40.70
N SER A 131 13.36 12.42 40.57
CA SER A 131 13.06 13.33 41.70
C SER A 131 11.85 14.22 41.36
N SER A 132 10.71 13.92 41.99
CA SER A 132 9.62 14.87 42.21
C SER A 132 10.04 15.99 43.17
N PRO A 133 9.22 17.03 43.39
CA PRO A 133 8.32 16.94 44.55
C PRO A 133 6.89 17.47 44.32
N GLN A 134 6.00 16.81 45.04
CA GLN A 134 4.57 17.00 45.21
C GLN A 134 4.26 18.12 46.22
N LEU A 135 3.15 18.84 46.01
CA LEU A 135 2.38 19.55 47.04
C LEU A 135 0.88 19.42 46.73
N SER A 136 0.14 18.75 47.61
CA SER A 136 -1.34 18.56 47.66
C SER A 136 -1.96 19.59 48.66
N PRO A 137 -3.30 19.71 48.94
CA PRO A 137 -4.45 18.80 48.67
C PRO A 137 -5.88 19.41 48.35
N ALA A 138 -6.70 18.64 47.57
CA ALA A 138 -8.17 18.34 47.58
C ALA A 138 -9.30 19.42 47.76
N PRO A 139 -10.61 19.14 47.45
CA PRO A 139 -11.27 18.15 46.56
C PRO A 139 -12.32 18.77 45.59
N ILE A 140 -12.82 18.01 44.58
CA ILE A 140 -14.24 17.92 44.10
C ILE A 140 -14.26 17.14 42.76
N SER A 141 -14.66 15.87 42.87
CA SER A 141 -15.47 15.03 41.99
C SER A 141 -15.50 15.26 40.46
N GLU A 142 -14.72 14.48 39.68
CA GLU A 142 -15.15 13.97 38.35
C GLU A 142 -14.48 12.61 38.04
N PRO A 143 -15.20 11.61 37.47
CA PRO A 143 -14.64 10.33 37.11
C PRO A 143 -13.82 10.47 35.82
N THR A 144 -12.56 10.86 35.95
CA THR A 144 -11.61 10.93 34.83
C THR A 144 -10.89 9.59 34.68
N SER A 145 -11.48 8.70 33.88
CA SER A 145 -10.79 7.53 33.35
C SER A 145 -11.22 7.35 31.89
N GLY A 146 -10.45 7.91 30.95
CA GLY A 146 -10.64 7.66 29.51
C GLY A 146 -10.23 8.75 28.50
N THR A 147 -9.77 9.93 28.93
CA THR A 147 -9.84 11.11 28.05
C THR A 147 -8.63 11.35 27.14
N VAL A 148 -7.41 10.89 27.43
CA VAL A 148 -6.21 11.33 26.68
C VAL A 148 -6.16 10.82 25.23
N GLY A 149 -6.66 9.61 24.94
CA GLY A 149 -6.74 9.09 23.56
C GLY A 149 -7.90 9.68 22.75
N GLN A 150 -9.08 9.80 23.38
CA GLN A 150 -10.32 10.26 22.73
C GLN A 150 -10.26 11.73 22.29
N GLN A 151 -9.49 12.59 22.98
CA GLN A 151 -9.30 13.98 22.54
C GLN A 151 -8.47 14.09 21.26
N GLY A 152 -7.47 13.23 21.09
CA GLY A 152 -6.64 13.17 19.88
C GLY A 152 -7.47 12.78 18.67
N ASP A 153 -8.29 11.74 18.83
CA ASP A 153 -9.18 11.23 17.79
C ASP A 153 -10.18 12.31 17.34
N PHE A 154 -10.81 13.02 18.29
CA PHE A 154 -11.73 14.11 17.96
C PHE A 154 -11.07 15.22 17.13
N LYS A 155 -9.92 15.72 17.57
CA LYS A 155 -9.23 16.83 16.89
C LYS A 155 -8.78 16.43 15.49
N GLN A 156 -8.29 15.20 15.33
CA GLN A 156 -7.86 14.67 14.03
C GLN A 156 -9.05 14.54 13.06
N LEU A 157 -10.18 14.01 13.53
CA LEU A 157 -11.41 13.89 12.72
C LEU A 157 -11.94 15.25 12.28
N MET A 158 -11.95 16.25 13.17
CA MET A 158 -12.32 17.62 12.83
C MET A 158 -11.39 18.23 11.77
N LYS A 159 -10.07 18.08 11.95
CA LYS A 159 -9.06 18.58 10.99
C LYS A 159 -9.26 17.96 9.61
N LEU A 160 -9.46 16.64 9.55
CA LEU A 160 -9.66 15.92 8.30
C LEU A 160 -10.96 16.33 7.61
N GLY A 161 -12.05 16.50 8.38
CA GLY A 161 -13.32 17.00 7.85
C GLY A 161 -13.19 18.38 7.20
N TYR A 162 -12.49 19.32 7.84
CA TYR A 162 -12.25 20.64 7.26
C TYR A 162 -11.35 20.59 6.03
N ALA A 163 -10.34 19.71 6.01
CA ALA A 163 -9.47 19.54 4.84
C ALA A 163 -10.28 19.08 3.61
N TYR A 164 -11.13 18.06 3.76
CA TYR A 164 -12.01 17.61 2.68
C TYR A 164 -13.09 18.64 2.30
N TYR A 165 -13.62 19.38 3.28
CA TYR A 165 -14.58 20.46 3.02
C TYR A 165 -13.96 21.53 2.12
N GLY A 166 -12.71 21.94 2.40
CA GLY A 166 -11.97 22.91 1.59
C GLY A 166 -11.64 22.41 0.18
N GLN A 167 -11.57 21.10 -0.02
CA GLN A 167 -11.36 20.47 -1.33
C GLN A 167 -12.67 20.32 -2.14
N GLY A 168 -13.82 20.69 -1.57
CA GLY A 168 -15.13 20.48 -2.20
C GLY A 168 -15.66 19.04 -2.08
N GLU A 169 -14.95 18.17 -1.38
CA GLU A 169 -15.36 16.80 -1.11
C GLU A 169 -16.34 16.73 0.07
N TYR A 170 -17.51 17.34 -0.09
CA TYR A 170 -18.45 17.53 1.00
C TYR A 170 -18.97 16.21 1.60
N GLN A 171 -19.06 15.14 0.82
CA GLN A 171 -19.48 13.82 1.34
C GLN A 171 -18.41 13.23 2.29
N THR A 172 -17.14 13.28 1.90
CA THR A 172 -16.01 12.82 2.71
C THR A 172 -15.87 13.68 3.98
N ALA A 173 -16.06 15.00 3.84
CA ALA A 173 -16.07 15.92 4.97
C ALA A 173 -17.16 15.57 6.00
N LEU A 174 -18.39 15.29 5.51
CA LEU A 174 -19.53 14.95 6.35
C LEU A 174 -19.27 13.66 7.16
N ILE A 175 -18.65 12.65 6.56
CA ILE A 175 -18.30 11.40 7.26
C ILE A 175 -17.36 11.68 8.43
N ASN A 176 -16.32 12.49 8.21
CA ASN A 176 -15.33 12.81 9.25
C ASN A 176 -15.94 13.62 10.40
N PHE A 177 -16.79 14.60 10.10
CA PHE A 177 -17.49 15.37 11.15
C PHE A 177 -18.48 14.51 11.94
N ASN A 178 -19.17 13.55 11.31
CA ASN A 178 -20.03 12.61 12.04
C ASN A 178 -19.24 11.68 12.96
N ARG A 179 -18.07 11.19 12.53
CA ARG A 179 -17.17 10.44 13.42
C ARG A 179 -16.71 11.30 14.60
N ALA A 180 -16.41 12.59 14.37
CA ALA A 180 -16.07 13.51 15.46
C ALA A 180 -17.24 13.66 16.47
N LEU A 181 -18.50 13.67 16.00
CA LEU A 181 -19.67 13.67 16.88
C LEU A 181 -19.85 12.37 17.68
N GLN A 182 -19.41 11.23 17.15
CA GLN A 182 -19.43 9.97 17.90
C GLN A 182 -18.41 9.98 19.05
N VAL A 183 -17.25 10.60 18.84
CA VAL A 183 -16.22 10.75 19.87
C VAL A 183 -16.63 11.78 20.93
N ARG A 184 -17.25 12.89 20.51
CA ARG A 184 -17.79 13.90 21.42
C ARG A 184 -19.24 14.26 21.08
N PRO A 185 -20.21 13.47 21.57
CA PRO A 185 -21.62 13.79 21.39
C PRO A 185 -21.91 15.18 21.97
N GLY A 186 -22.59 16.04 21.20
CA GLY A 186 -22.95 17.39 21.64
C GLY A 186 -21.88 18.47 21.40
N ASN A 187 -20.75 18.15 20.78
CA ASN A 187 -19.75 19.18 20.49
C ASN A 187 -20.27 20.21 19.46
N ALA A 188 -20.38 21.47 19.87
CA ALA A 188 -20.93 22.55 19.05
C ALA A 188 -20.18 22.79 17.72
N TYR A 189 -18.85 22.60 17.69
CA TYR A 189 -18.07 22.77 16.47
C TYR A 189 -18.38 21.67 15.46
N ALA A 190 -18.44 20.41 15.91
CA ALA A 190 -18.75 19.28 15.05
C ALA A 190 -20.19 19.34 14.51
N ILE A 191 -21.17 19.75 15.33
CA ILE A 191 -22.56 19.95 14.90
C ILE A 191 -22.63 21.01 13.80
N LYS A 192 -22.04 22.19 14.03
CA LYS A 192 -22.02 23.27 13.03
C LYS A 192 -21.33 22.84 11.73
N ALA A 193 -20.24 22.09 11.84
CA ALA A 193 -19.52 21.59 10.67
C ALA A 193 -20.39 20.62 9.85
N VAL A 194 -21.12 19.71 10.49
CA VAL A 194 -22.09 18.83 9.83
C VAL A 194 -23.17 19.63 9.10
N ASP A 195 -23.78 20.61 9.76
CA ASP A 195 -24.87 21.40 9.16
C ASP A 195 -24.40 22.23 7.96
N ASN A 196 -23.25 22.89 8.10
CA ASN A 196 -22.64 23.63 7.00
C ASN A 196 -22.32 22.71 5.82
N THR A 197 -21.81 21.51 6.09
CA THR A 197 -21.50 20.51 5.05
C THR A 197 -22.76 20.00 4.36
N LYS A 198 -23.83 19.72 5.09
CA LYS A 198 -25.12 19.33 4.50
C LYS A 198 -25.66 20.41 3.56
N LYS A 199 -25.59 21.68 3.97
CA LYS A 199 -25.99 22.82 3.10
C LYS A 199 -25.12 22.90 1.85
N ALA A 200 -23.80 22.75 1.98
CA ALA A 200 -22.88 22.76 0.85
C ALA A 200 -23.15 21.61 -0.14
N ILE A 201 -23.50 20.41 0.34
CA ILE A 201 -23.91 19.28 -0.52
C ILE A 201 -25.15 19.65 -1.34
N VAL A 202 -26.15 20.28 -0.72
CA VAL A 202 -27.38 20.69 -1.43
C VAL A 202 -27.06 21.76 -2.48
N GLN A 203 -26.26 22.77 -2.13
CA GLN A 203 -25.87 23.83 -3.06
C GLN A 203 -25.03 23.31 -4.23
N ALA A 204 -24.11 22.38 -3.97
CA ALA A 204 -23.28 21.76 -5.00
C ALA A 204 -24.10 20.91 -5.98
N LYS A 205 -25.24 20.35 -5.54
CA LYS A 205 -26.18 19.63 -6.41
C LYS A 205 -27.08 20.55 -7.23
N ALA A 206 -27.23 21.80 -6.81
CA ALA A 206 -28.07 22.79 -7.48
C ALA A 206 -27.32 23.61 -8.55
N LYS A 207 -26.01 23.43 -8.66
CA LYS A 207 -25.17 23.95 -9.75
C LYS A 207 -25.02 22.89 -10.84
#